data_AF-D8SWS3-F1
#
_entry.id   AF-D8SWS3-F1
#
_cell.length_a   1.000
_cell.length_b   1.000
_cell.length_c   1.000
_cell.angle_alpha   90.00
_cell.angle_beta   90.00
_cell.angle_gamma   90.00
#
_symmetry.space_group_name_H-M   'P 1'
#
loop_
_entity.id
_entity.type
_entity.pdbx_description
1 polymer ?
#
loop_
_entity_poly.entity_id
_entity_poly.type
_entity_poly.pdbx_seq_one_letter_code
_entity_poly.pdbx_strand_id
1 'polypeptide(L)' 'LFGMLGDFNLLNFVGYCDELNAGYATNGYLQAKGVGACAVTFTVGGLSVINAIADSYSENLLVICIVGGPN' A
#
# COMPACT_ATOMS: atom_id res chain seq x y z
N LEU A 1 -1.87 12.92 5.53
CA LEU A 1 -2.46 11.71 4.91
C LEU A 1 -2.57 10.55 5.91
N PHE A 2 -1.44 10.01 6.41
CA PHE A 2 -1.42 8.88 7.35
C PHE A 2 -2.28 9.07 8.61
N GLY A 3 -2.16 10.21 9.29
CA GLY A 3 -2.96 10.49 10.49
C GLY A 3 -4.47 10.57 10.22
N MET A 4 -4.86 11.03 9.02
CA MET A 4 -6.27 11.16 8.64
C MET A 4 -6.89 9.82 8.24
N LEU A 5 -6.08 8.85 7.80
CA LEU A 5 -6.54 7.47 7.55
C LEU A 5 -6.70 6.67 8.85
N GLY A 6 -5.96 7.01 9.91
CA GLY A 6 -6.02 6.33 11.21
C GLY A 6 -7.28 6.62 12.04
N ASP A 7 -7.99 7.71 11.76
CA ASP A 7 -9.24 8.07 12.47
C ASP A 7 -10.47 7.27 12.01
N PHE A 8 -10.37 6.53 10.90
CA PHE A 8 -11.47 5.70 10.41
C PHE A 8 -11.50 4.34 11.11
N ASN A 9 -12.40 4.18 12.08
CA ASN A 9 -12.66 2.90 12.78
C ASN A 9 -13.06 1.72 11.84
N LEU A 10 -13.31 1.98 10.55
CA LEU A 10 -13.65 0.97 9.56
C LEU A 10 -12.41 0.35 8.86
N LEU A 11 -11.25 1.00 8.94
CA LEU A 11 -10.02 0.59 8.26
C LEU A 11 -8.93 0.28 9.29
N ASN A 12 -8.40 -0.95 9.25
CA ASN A 12 -7.27 -1.31 10.11
C ASN A 12 -5.98 -0.83 9.48
N PHE A 13 -5.37 0.17 10.10
CA PHE A 13 -4.07 0.68 9.68
C PHE A 13 -2.96 -0.23 10.24
N VAL A 14 -2.22 -0.90 9.35
CA VAL A 14 -1.08 -1.77 9.72
C VAL A 14 0.21 -1.11 9.25
N GLY A 15 1.04 -0.70 10.20
CA GLY A 15 2.37 -0.16 9.92
C GLY A 15 3.38 -1.27 9.62
N TYR A 16 4.11 -1.13 8.52
CA TYR A 16 5.24 -1.99 8.15
C TYR A 16 6.53 -1.16 8.17
N CYS A 17 7.67 -1.80 8.49
CA CYS A 17 8.98 -1.13 8.52
C CYS A 17 9.44 -0.67 7.13
N ASP A 18 9.07 -1.40 6.09
CA ASP A 18 9.49 -1.15 4.71
C ASP A 18 8.28 -1.12 3.78
N GLU A 19 8.27 -0.20 2.82
CA GLU A 19 7.17 0.00 1.87
C GLU A 19 7.03 -1.18 0.90
N LEU A 20 8.14 -1.82 0.56
CA LEU A 20 8.16 -2.98 -0.34
C LEU A 20 7.44 -4.17 0.31
N ASN A 21 7.71 -4.43 1.60
CA ASN A 21 7.03 -5.47 2.35
C ASN A 21 5.55 -5.12 2.59
N ALA A 22 5.23 -3.84 2.83
CA ALA A 22 3.85 -3.38 2.92
C ALA A 22 3.06 -3.66 1.62
N GLY A 23 3.67 -3.46 0.47
CA GLY A 23 3.10 -3.78 -0.85
C GLY A 23 2.82 -5.28 -1.01
N TYR A 24 3.79 -6.15 -0.68
CA TYR A 24 3.60 -7.60 -0.74
C TYR A 24 2.56 -8.11 0.27
N ALA A 25 2.53 -7.55 1.48
CA ALA A 25 1.49 -7.87 2.45
C ALA A 25 0.10 -7.48 1.95
N THR A 26 0.00 -6.33 1.26
CA THR A 26 -1.23 -5.89 0.58
C THR A 26 -1.62 -6.86 -0.54
N ASN A 27 -0.64 -7.36 -1.30
CA ASN A 27 -0.84 -8.37 -2.35
C ASN A 27 -1.41 -9.69 -1.79
N GLY A 28 -0.84 -10.19 -0.69
CA GLY A 28 -1.39 -11.36 0.01
C GLY A 28 -2.79 -11.11 0.59
N TYR A 29 -3.04 -9.89 1.10
CA TYR A 29 -4.37 -9.50 1.59
C TYR A 29 -5.41 -9.43 0.47
N LEU A 30 -4.99 -8.99 -0.72
CA LEU A 30 -5.81 -8.94 -1.93
C LEU A 30 -6.29 -10.31 -2.38
N GLN A 31 -5.46 -11.34 -2.26
CA GLN A 31 -5.89 -12.71 -2.56
C GLN A 31 -7.00 -13.19 -1.60
N ALA A 32 -6.99 -12.72 -0.35
CA ALA A 32 -7.99 -13.11 0.65
C ALA A 32 -9.27 -12.25 0.63
N LYS A 33 -9.17 -10.94 0.35
CA LYS A 33 -10.30 -9.99 0.42
C LYS A 33 -10.67 -9.30 -0.89
N GLY A 34 -9.86 -9.42 -1.94
CA GLY A 34 -10.14 -8.90 -3.28
C GLY A 34 -9.75 -7.44 -3.55
N VAL A 35 -9.62 -6.58 -2.53
CA VAL A 35 -9.14 -5.18 -2.69
C VAL A 35 -8.21 -4.80 -1.53
N GLY A 36 -7.11 -4.11 -1.85
CA GLY A 36 -6.12 -3.66 -0.87
C GLY A 36 -5.54 -2.29 -1.23
N ALA A 37 -5.21 -1.49 -0.22
CA ALA A 37 -4.61 -0.18 -0.40
C ALA A 37 -3.37 -0.05 0.48
N CYS A 38 -2.32 0.55 -0.08
CA CYS A 38 -1.10 0.86 0.64
C CYS A 38 -0.79 2.36 0.47
N ALA A 39 -0.39 3.01 1.56
CA ALA A 39 0.00 4.41 1.54
C ALA A 39 1.50 4.52 1.82
N VAL A 40 2.22 5.29 0.99
CA VAL A 40 3.67 5.46 1.07
C VAL A 40 4.08 6.93 1.02
N THR A 41 5.28 7.20 1.49
CA THR A 41 5.87 8.55 1.49
C THR A 41 6.37 8.94 0.09
N PHE A 42 6.46 10.25 -0.17
CA PHE A 42 6.98 10.77 -1.44
C PHE A 42 8.41 10.26 -1.69
N THR A 43 8.77 10.12 -2.97
CA THR A 43 10.10 9.71 -3.44
C THR A 43 10.50 8.28 -3.04
N VAL A 44 11.19 8.11 -1.91
CA VAL A 44 11.85 6.84 -1.55
C VAL A 44 10.85 5.72 -1.28
N GLY A 45 9.72 6.01 -0.61
CA GLY A 45 8.68 5.02 -0.39
C GLY A 45 7.93 4.62 -1.67
N GLY A 46 7.64 5.59 -2.54
CA GLY A 46 7.00 5.37 -3.84
C GLY A 46 7.83 4.54 -4.82
N LEU A 47 9.15 4.73 -4.82
CA LEU A 47 10.07 3.93 -5.65
C LEU A 47 10.23 2.51 -5.12
N SER A 48 10.26 2.31 -3.81
CA SER A 48 10.37 0.96 -3.21
C SER A 48 9.11 0.12 -3.46
N VAL A 49 7.92 0.71 -3.36
CA VAL A 49 6.67 -0.04 -3.54
C VAL A 49 6.38 -0.42 -5.00
N ILE A 50 7.03 0.23 -5.98
CA ILE A 50 6.76 -0.03 -7.39
C ILE A 50 7.04 -1.49 -7.79
N ASN A 51 8.02 -2.12 -7.14
CA ASN A 51 8.33 -3.53 -7.37
C ASN A 51 7.16 -4.43 -6.94
N ALA A 52 6.54 -4.14 -5.81
CA ALA A 52 5.36 -4.85 -5.34
C ALA A 52 4.12 -4.57 -6.20
N ILE A 53 3.96 -3.35 -6.72
CA ILE A 53 2.84 -3.02 -7.63
C ILE A 53 2.99 -3.76 -8.97
N ALA A 54 4.22 -3.87 -9.50
CA ALA A 54 4.48 -4.62 -10.72
C ALA A 54 4.18 -6.11 -10.54
N ASP A 55 4.52 -6.68 -9.37
CA ASP A 55 4.17 -8.03 -8.98
C ASP A 55 2.64 -8.24 -8.94
N SER A 56 1.91 -7.37 -8.23
CA SER A 56 0.45 -7.41 -8.18
C SER A 56 -0.20 -7.21 -9.56
N TYR A 57 0.40 -6.38 -10.42
CA TYR A 57 -0.06 -6.21 -11.79
C TYR A 57 0.11 -7.49 -12.62
N SER A 58 1.20 -8.24 -12.42
CA SER A 58 1.41 -9.54 -13.06
C SER A 58 0.39 -10.59 -12.60
N GLU A 59 -0.08 -10.49 -11.36
CA GLU A 59 -1.09 -11.39 -10.78
C GLU A 59 -2.53 -10.92 -11.00
N ASN A 60 -2.75 -9.82 -11.74
CA ASN A 60 -4.06 -9.17 -11.95
C ASN A 60 -4.78 -8.80 -10.64
N LEU A 61 -4.03 -8.44 -9.59
CA LEU A 61 -4.54 -8.06 -8.28
C LEU A 61 -4.67 -6.53 -8.17
N LEU A 62 -5.79 -6.07 -7.60
CA LEU A 62 -6.17 -4.66 -7.59
C LEU A 62 -5.58 -3.90 -6.37
N VAL A 63 -4.30 -3.56 -6.42
CA VAL A 63 -3.64 -2.71 -5.40
C VAL A 63 -3.86 -1.23 -5.69
N ILE A 64 -4.32 -0.48 -4.69
CA ILE A 64 -4.37 0.98 -4.72
C ILE A 64 -3.14 1.54 -3.99
N CYS A 65 -2.22 2.18 -4.71
CA CYS A 65 -1.06 2.85 -4.12
C CYS A 65 -1.34 4.34 -3.95
N ILE A 66 -1.23 4.84 -2.72
CA ILE A 66 -1.42 6.24 -2.38
C ILE A 66 -0.06 6.82 -1.98
N VAL A 67 0.51 7.65 -2.86
CA VAL A 67 1.79 8.32 -2.60
C VAL A 67 1.51 9.73 -2.08
N GLY A 68 2.00 10.05 -0.89
CA GLY A 68 2.00 11.44 -0.41
C GLY A 68 2.92 12.30 -1.27
N GLY A 69 2.51 13.51 -1.65
CA GLY A 69 3.35 14.49 -2.37
C GLY A 69 3.67 15.71 -1.50
N PRO A 70 4.78 16.44 -1.78
CA PRO A 70 5.06 17.72 -1.14
C PRO A 70 3.99 18.76 -1.54
N ASN A 71 3.66 19.64 -0.60
CA ASN A 71 2.74 20.77 -0.79
C ASN A 71 3.55 22.04 -1.11
#